data_AF-A0A920U7W2-F1
#
_entry.id   AF-A0A920U7W2-F1
#
_cell.length_a   1.000
_cell.length_b   1.000
_cell.length_c   1.000
_cell.angle_alpha   90.00
_cell.angle_beta   90.00
_cell.angle_gamma   90.00
#
_symmetry.space_group_name_H-M   'P 1'
#
loop_
_entity.id
_entity.type
_entity.pdbx_description
1 polymer ?
#
loop_
_entity_poly.entity_id
_entity_poly.type
_entity_poly.pdbx_seq_one_letter_code
_entity_poly.pdbx_strand_id
1 'polypeptide(L)'
;MLPEEVSLGRLGELDRAYELTESGNAEIAHQWLLIAIRNSYRPADSRLERYLVEIGRRKLILPLYAALAETPAGLSRARAIYDRARPGYHPISLDSIDAVLDVDR
;
A
#
# COMPACT_ATOMS: atom_id res chain seq x y z
N MET A 1 -0.48 18.97 3.31
CA MET A 1 0.29 17.71 3.40
C MET A 1 0.63 17.48 4.87
N LEU A 2 0.55 16.24 5.34
CA LEU A 2 1.08 15.89 6.67
C LEU A 2 2.62 15.88 6.62
N PRO A 3 3.33 16.21 7.73
CA PRO A 3 4.78 16.23 7.76
C PRO A 3 5.39 14.86 7.40
N GLU A 4 6.58 14.88 6.80
CA GLU A 4 7.25 13.71 6.20
C GLU A 4 7.57 12.59 7.21
N GLU A 5 7.76 12.96 8.48
CA GLU A 5 7.98 12.01 9.58
C GLU A 5 6.94 12.24 10.67
N VAL A 6 5.97 11.33 10.76
CA VAL A 6 5.02 11.27 11.87
C VAL A 6 5.47 10.15 12.78
N SER A 7 5.72 10.44 14.05
CA SER A 7 6.15 9.41 14.99
C SER A 7 5.15 8.24 15.03
N LEU A 8 5.65 7.02 15.20
CA LEU A 8 4.80 5.82 15.29
C LEU A 8 3.73 5.95 16.38
N GLY A 9 4.05 6.63 17.48
CA GLY A 9 3.10 6.96 18.55
C GLY A 9 1.94 7.82 18.05
N ARG A 10 2.24 8.87 17.28
CA ARG A 10 1.23 9.76 16.71
C ARG A 10 0.39 9.06 15.63
N LEU A 11 1.01 8.21 14.81
CA LEU A 11 0.26 7.37 13.87
C LEU A 11 -0.71 6.44 14.60
N GLY A 12 -0.26 5.78 15.67
CA GLY A 12 -1.12 4.94 16.51
C GLY A 12 -2.26 5.70 17.18
N GLU A 13 -2.04 6.95 17.60
CA GLU A 13 -3.12 7.82 18.10
C GLU A 13 -4.16 8.13 17.03
N LEU A 14 -3.71 8.54 15.83
CA LEU A 14 -4.61 8.87 14.73
C LEU A 14 -5.42 7.66 14.26
N ASP A 15 -4.75 6.51 14.14
CA ASP A 15 -5.36 5.26 13.73
C ASP A 15 -6.47 4.84 14.70
N ARG A 16 -6.22 4.93 16.01
CA ARG A 16 -7.23 4.63 17.04
C ARG A 16 -8.34 5.66 17.11
N ALA A 17 -8.03 6.95 16.93
CA ALA A 17 -9.01 8.02 17.05
C ALA A 17 -9.98 8.08 15.88
N TYR A 18 -9.54 7.68 14.68
CA TYR A 18 -10.29 7.82 13.44
C TYR A 18 -10.49 6.50 12.67
N GLU A 19 -10.06 5.37 13.25
CA GLU A 19 -10.20 4.01 12.68
C GLU A 19 -9.68 3.93 11.23
N LEU A 20 -8.56 4.60 10.95
CA LEU A 20 -8.07 4.83 9.59
C LEU A 20 -7.70 3.53 8.87
N THR A 21 -7.10 2.59 9.59
CA THR A 21 -6.79 1.25 9.07
C THR A 21 -8.06 0.50 8.66
N GLU A 22 -9.13 0.57 9.44
CA GLU A 22 -10.38 -0.15 9.14
C GLU A 22 -11.36 0.67 8.28
N SER A 23 -10.91 1.81 7.72
CA SER A 23 -11.76 2.64 6.87
C SER A 23 -12.29 1.85 5.65
N GLY A 24 -13.62 1.86 5.50
CA GLY A 24 -14.30 1.32 4.33
C GLY A 24 -14.23 2.21 3.09
N ASN A 25 -13.79 3.46 3.23
CA ASN A 25 -13.60 4.35 2.09
C ASN A 25 -12.22 4.08 1.44
N ALA A 26 -12.25 3.62 0.19
CA ALA A 26 -11.04 3.21 -0.51
C ALA A 26 -10.00 4.33 -0.70
N GLU A 27 -10.42 5.60 -0.85
CA GLU A 27 -9.50 6.74 -1.03
C GLU A 27 -8.87 7.14 0.32
N ILE A 28 -9.64 7.13 1.42
CA ILE A 28 -9.10 7.36 2.77
C ILE A 28 -8.11 6.26 3.14
N ALA A 29 -8.51 5.00 2.95
CA ALA A 29 -7.64 3.85 3.19
C ALA A 29 -6.36 3.94 2.34
N HIS A 30 -6.45 4.30 1.06
CA HIS A 30 -5.27 4.52 0.22
C HIS A 30 -4.32 5.58 0.79
N GLN A 31 -4.83 6.76 1.15
CA GLN A 31 -3.99 7.83 1.71
C GLN A 31 -3.35 7.42 3.03
N TRP A 32 -4.11 6.76 3.90
CA TRP A 32 -3.60 6.25 5.17
C TRP A 32 -2.51 5.18 4.98
N LEU A 33 -2.76 4.20 4.13
CA LEU A 33 -1.81 3.13 3.83
C LEU A 33 -0.52 3.67 3.21
N LEU A 34 -0.60 4.70 2.36
CA LEU A 34 0.58 5.34 1.79
C LEU A 34 1.44 6.00 2.88
N ILE A 35 0.80 6.68 3.85
CA ILE A 35 1.50 7.27 5.01
C ILE A 35 2.12 6.14 5.87
N ALA A 36 1.37 5.07 6.10
CA ALA A 36 1.83 3.93 6.90
C ALA A 36 3.07 3.26 6.29
N ILE A 37 3.09 3.03 4.97
CA ILE A 37 4.26 2.47 4.26
C ILE A 37 5.48 3.36 4.46
N ARG A 38 5.36 4.66 4.18
CA ARG A 38 6.47 5.63 4.29
C ARG A 38 7.05 5.73 5.70
N ASN A 39 6.21 5.56 6.72
CA ASN A 39 6.62 5.63 8.12
C ASN A 39 6.87 4.24 8.74
N SER A 40 6.87 3.17 7.95
CA SER A 40 7.02 1.79 8.44
C SER A 40 6.04 1.41 9.56
N TYR A 41 4.81 1.92 9.51
CA TYR A 41 3.76 1.67 10.50
C TYR A 41 3.13 0.29 10.29
N ARG A 42 3.77 -0.71 10.91
CA ARG A 42 3.43 -2.14 10.81
C ARG A 42 2.00 -2.53 11.23
N PRO A 43 1.30 -1.85 12.16
CA PRO A 43 -0.09 -2.21 12.49
C PRO A 43 -1.04 -2.18 11.29
N ALA A 44 -0.75 -1.37 10.26
CA ALA A 44 -1.54 -1.31 9.03
C ALA A 44 -1.19 -2.43 8.01
N ASP A 45 -0.22 -3.30 8.30
CA ASP A 45 0.31 -4.27 7.34
C ASP A 45 -0.74 -5.27 6.84
N SER A 46 -1.55 -5.82 7.75
CA SER A 46 -2.61 -6.78 7.39
C SER A 46 -3.68 -6.13 6.53
N ARG A 47 -4.02 -4.86 6.81
CA ARG A 47 -4.97 -4.09 6.01
C ARG A 47 -4.43 -3.81 4.62
N LEU A 48 -3.14 -3.46 4.50
CA LEU A 48 -2.48 -3.19 3.23
C LEU A 48 -2.58 -4.39 2.29
N GLU A 49 -2.29 -5.59 2.79
CA GLU A 49 -2.38 -6.82 1.99
C GLU A 49 -3.79 -7.09 1.50
N ARG A 50 -4.80 -6.99 2.38
CA ARG A 50 -6.22 -7.14 1.98
C ARG A 50 -6.60 -6.10 0.93
N TYR A 51 -6.24 -4.84 1.17
CA TYR A 51 -6.53 -3.73 0.26
C TYR A 51 -5.99 -3.99 -1.15
N LEU A 52 -4.73 -4.40 -1.27
CA LEU A 52 -4.09 -4.66 -2.56
C LEU A 52 -4.67 -5.89 -3.27
N VAL A 53 -5.11 -6.92 -2.54
CA VAL A 53 -5.75 -8.09 -3.16
C VAL A 53 -7.19 -7.81 -3.60
N GLU A 54 -7.94 -7.00 -2.84
CA GLU A 54 -9.36 -6.72 -3.10
C GLU A 54 -9.57 -5.64 -4.18
N ILE A 55 -8.66 -4.67 -4.29
CA ILE A 55 -8.82 -3.49 -5.16
C ILE A 55 -7.88 -3.57 -6.37
N GLY A 56 -8.45 -3.50 -7.58
CA GLY A 56 -7.69 -3.49 -8.84
C GLY A 56 -7.50 -2.12 -9.52
N ARG A 57 -8.03 -1.03 -8.92
CA ARG A 57 -8.01 0.30 -9.54
C ARG A 57 -6.60 0.90 -9.52
N ARG A 58 -5.94 0.94 -10.68
CA ARG A 58 -4.56 1.41 -10.88
C ARG A 58 -4.18 2.66 -10.07
N LYS A 59 -5.03 3.69 -10.08
CA LYS A 59 -4.81 4.96 -9.35
C LYS A 59 -4.55 4.75 -7.85
N LEU A 60 -5.16 3.74 -7.24
CA LEU A 60 -5.09 3.48 -5.81
C LEU A 60 -4.00 2.49 -5.44
N ILE A 61 -3.69 1.53 -6.32
CA ILE A 61 -2.72 0.47 -6.01
C ILE A 61 -1.30 0.79 -6.49
N LEU A 62 -1.15 1.48 -7.63
CA LEU A 62 0.17 1.76 -8.19
C LEU A 62 1.05 2.60 -7.25
N PRO A 63 0.56 3.67 -6.59
CA PRO A 63 1.38 4.44 -5.67
C PRO A 63 1.80 3.64 -4.41
N LEU A 64 1.00 2.66 -3.99
CA LEU A 64 1.33 1.81 -2.84
C LEU A 64 2.44 0.82 -3.19
N TYR A 65 2.38 0.20 -4.37
CA TYR A 65 3.47 -0.65 -4.87
C TYR A 65 4.76 0.16 -5.07
N ALA A 66 4.67 1.35 -5.63
CA ALA A 66 5.82 2.24 -5.80
C ALA A 66 6.46 2.59 -4.44
N ALA A 67 5.66 2.98 -3.45
CA ALA A 67 6.17 3.30 -2.12
C ALA A 67 6.80 2.08 -1.42
N LEU A 68 6.24 0.88 -1.58
CA LEU A 68 6.86 -0.34 -1.05
C LEU A 68 8.21 -0.62 -1.74
N ALA A 69 8.30 -0.41 -3.06
CA ALA A 69 9.48 -0.69 -3.85
C ALA A 69 10.67 0.25 -3.56
N GLU A 70 10.48 1.34 -2.80
CA GLU A 70 11.55 2.26 -2.41
C GLU A 70 12.64 1.63 -1.53
N THR A 71 12.36 0.46 -0.91
CA THR A 71 13.33 -0.28 -0.09
C THR A 71 13.47 -1.74 -0.55
N PRO A 72 14.63 -2.41 -0.39
CA PRO A 72 14.78 -3.81 -0.78
C PRO A 72 13.82 -4.77 -0.06
N ALA A 73 13.57 -4.53 1.23
CA ALA A 73 12.62 -5.32 2.01
C ALA A 73 11.18 -5.07 1.57
N GLY A 74 10.82 -3.81 1.30
CA GLY A 74 9.50 -3.45 0.80
C GLY A 74 9.24 -3.97 -0.61
N LEU A 75 10.24 -3.95 -1.49
CA LEU A 75 10.17 -4.55 -2.84
C LEU A 75 9.88 -6.05 -2.78
N SER A 76 10.59 -6.77 -1.91
CA SER A 76 10.37 -8.21 -1.72
C SER A 76 8.94 -8.50 -1.24
N ARG A 77 8.44 -7.67 -0.30
CA ARG A 77 7.07 -7.77 0.19
C ARG A 77 6.04 -7.41 -0.88
N ALA A 78 6.28 -6.35 -1.66
CA ALA A 78 5.43 -5.92 -2.75
C ALA A 78 5.25 -7.02 -3.79
N ARG A 79 6.34 -7.69 -4.20
CA ARG A 79 6.29 -8.83 -5.11
C ARG A 79 5.43 -9.98 -4.56
N ALA A 80 5.62 -10.35 -3.29
CA ALA A 80 4.83 -11.42 -2.67
C ALA A 80 3.32 -11.10 -2.58
N ILE A 81 2.96 -9.86 -2.31
CA ILE A 81 1.54 -9.41 -2.32
C ILE A 81 1.01 -9.42 -3.76
N TYR A 82 1.82 -8.92 -4.69
CA TYR A 82 1.44 -8.80 -6.09
C TYR A 82 1.14 -10.16 -6.71
N ASP A 83 1.95 -11.19 -6.44
CA ASP A 83 1.70 -12.55 -6.95
C ASP A 83 0.30 -13.07 -6.59
N ARG A 84 -0.21 -12.71 -5.40
CA ARG A 84 -1.57 -13.07 -4.95
C ARG A 84 -2.65 -12.19 -5.59
N ALA A 85 -2.39 -10.90 -5.74
CA ALA A 85 -3.37 -9.93 -6.23
C ALA A 85 -3.48 -9.93 -7.78
N ARG A 86 -2.40 -10.30 -8.47
CA ARG A 86 -2.22 -10.21 -9.91
C ARG A 86 -3.39 -10.79 -10.73
N PRO A 87 -3.93 -11.99 -10.42
CA PRO A 87 -5.00 -12.58 -11.24
C PRO A 87 -6.27 -11.73 -11.29
N GLY A 88 -6.50 -10.87 -10.29
CA GLY A 88 -7.69 -10.00 -10.22
C GLY A 88 -7.50 -8.63 -10.89
N TYR A 89 -6.31 -8.29 -11.36
CA TYR A 89 -6.03 -6.96 -11.90
C TYR A 89 -6.33 -6.86 -13.40
N HIS A 90 -6.80 -5.68 -13.80
CA HIS A 90 -6.96 -5.33 -15.21
C HIS A 90 -5.58 -5.28 -15.90
N PRO A 91 -5.45 -5.69 -17.18
CA PRO A 91 -4.16 -5.68 -17.90
C PRO A 91 -3.37 -4.37 -17.80
N ILE A 92 -4.05 -3.23 -17.97
CA ILE A 92 -3.41 -1.90 -17.84
C ILE A 92 -2.76 -1.68 -16.44
N SER A 93 -3.36 -2.21 -15.38
CA SER A 93 -2.76 -2.16 -14.03
C SER A 93 -1.52 -3.07 -13.94
N LEU A 94 -1.56 -4.24 -14.59
CA LEU A 94 -0.44 -5.19 -14.60
C LEU A 94 0.81 -4.57 -15.21
N ASP A 95 0.71 -4.01 -16.41
CA ASP A 95 1.87 -3.43 -17.12
C ASP A 95 2.54 -2.32 -16.29
N SER A 96 1.73 -1.50 -15.62
CA SER A 96 2.25 -0.42 -14.77
C SER A 96 2.94 -0.94 -13.50
N ILE A 97 2.41 -2.00 -12.90
CA ILE A 97 2.96 -2.57 -11.66
C ILE A 97 4.19 -3.42 -11.97
N ASP A 98 4.21 -4.15 -13.09
CA ASP A 98 5.36 -4.92 -13.56
C ASP A 98 6.58 -4.02 -13.73
N ALA A 99 6.39 -2.86 -14.37
CA ALA A 99 7.44 -1.85 -14.54
C ALA A 99 7.96 -1.29 -13.20
N VAL A 100 7.10 -1.14 -12.19
CA VAL A 100 7.49 -0.66 -10.86
C VAL A 100 8.22 -1.73 -10.05
N LEU A 101 7.79 -2.99 -10.17
CA LEU A 101 8.32 -4.09 -9.38
C LEU A 101 9.51 -4.80 -10.04
N ASP A 102 9.95 -4.31 -11.21
CA ASP A 102 11.03 -4.90 -12.01
C ASP A 102 10.82 -6.41 -12.18
N VAL A 103 9.59 -6.77 -12.57
CA VAL A 103 9.22 -8.16 -12.82
C VAL A 103 9.53 -8.41 -14.29
N ASP A 104 10.75 -8.87 -14.56
CA ASP A 104 11.16 -9.33 -15.88
C ASP A 104 10.23 -10.45 -16.36
N ARG A 105 9.73 -10.30 -17.59
CA ARG A 105 8.96 -11.31 -18.30
C ARG A 105 9.38 -11.39 -19.75
#